data_AF-A0A1W9QGX9-F1
#
_entry.id   AF-A0A1W9QGX9-F1
#
_cell.length_a   1.000
_cell.length_b   1.000
_cell.length_c   1.000
_cell.angle_alpha   90.00
_cell.angle_beta   90.00
_cell.angle_gamma   90.00
#
_symmetry.space_group_name_H-M   'P 1'
#
loop_
_entity.id
_entity.type
_entity.pdbx_description
1 polymer ?
#
loop_
_entity_poly.entity_id
_entity_poly.type
_entity_poly.pdbx_seq_one_letter_code
_entity_poly.pdbx_strand_id
1 'polypeptide(L)'
;MNGLSIGFAMAGLTVFVALRSRYGAKSARKGLPVLAEELGLTFKPSPYKTGIGKLTGVYAGFRVVVDPDDTQSIRISLEQPLGLELRSSLERRPLRNEQRRFEPSLREVARALPTCQGTEAAIERFEAAPSAPEVARFLKLHTVKSLILTESGLTVHFDFGRPPHLPPKVVKETLTLLTRFLVELGAEPGLSAGGGNSENPGPSNELS
;
A
#
# COMPACT_ATOMS: atom_id res chain seq x y z
N MET A 1 48.72 -2.16 -21.18
CA MET A 1 47.97 -0.97 -20.68
C MET A 1 46.50 -1.24 -20.94
N ASN A 2 45.66 -1.49 -19.92
CA ASN A 2 44.18 -1.50 -20.00
C ASN A 2 43.56 -1.62 -18.59
N GLY A 3 43.89 -0.66 -17.71
CA GLY A 3 43.38 -0.60 -16.33
C GLY A 3 42.50 0.61 -16.03
N LEU A 4 42.19 1.45 -17.03
CA LEU A 4 41.61 2.79 -16.80
C LEU A 4 40.10 2.92 -17.07
N SER A 5 39.41 1.88 -17.55
CA SER A 5 37.99 1.98 -17.98
C SER A 5 36.96 1.58 -16.91
N ILE A 6 37.33 0.80 -15.90
CA ILE A 6 36.39 0.27 -14.90
C ILE A 6 36.06 1.30 -13.80
N GLY A 7 37.02 2.16 -13.43
CA GLY A 7 36.83 3.18 -12.38
C GLY A 7 35.81 4.28 -12.74
N PHE A 8 35.76 4.69 -14.01
CA PHE A 8 34.83 5.72 -14.48
C PHE A 8 33.38 5.22 -14.61
N ALA A 9 33.18 3.95 -14.98
CA ALA A 9 31.85 3.35 -15.04
C ALA A 9 31.20 3.23 -13.64
N MET A 10 31.98 2.85 -12.63
CA MET A 10 31.51 2.78 -11.24
C MET A 10 31.18 4.17 -10.66
N ALA A 11 31.98 5.19 -10.97
CA ALA A 11 31.71 6.57 -10.54
C ALA A 11 30.43 7.14 -11.18
N GLY A 12 30.20 6.89 -12.47
CA GLY A 12 28.99 7.30 -13.19
C GLY A 12 27.71 6.67 -12.64
N LEU A 13 27.75 5.37 -12.31
CA LEU A 13 26.62 4.67 -11.70
C LEU A 13 26.28 5.24 -10.31
N THR A 14 27.31 5.55 -9.52
CA THR A 14 27.16 6.09 -8.16
C THR A 14 26.56 7.50 -8.18
N VAL A 15 27.01 8.36 -9.11
CA VAL A 15 26.47 9.72 -9.29
C VAL A 15 25.02 9.69 -9.81
N PHE A 16 24.68 8.77 -10.71
CA PHE A 16 23.31 8.61 -11.21
C PHE A 16 22.33 8.15 -10.12
N VAL A 17 22.73 7.18 -9.29
CA VAL A 17 21.96 6.75 -8.11
C VAL A 17 21.82 7.89 -7.10
N ALA A 18 22.90 8.66 -6.87
CA ALA A 18 22.91 9.84 -5.98
C ALA A 18 22.11 11.05 -6.52
N LEU A 19 21.89 11.16 -7.83
CA LEU A 19 21.03 12.17 -8.43
C LEU A 19 19.56 11.74 -8.40
N ARG A 20 19.25 10.53 -8.88
CA ARG A 20 17.89 9.96 -8.87
C ARG A 20 17.28 9.98 -7.47
N SER A 21 18.08 9.65 -6.48
CA SER A 21 17.74 9.73 -5.05
C SER A 21 17.35 11.13 -4.57
N ARG A 22 18.17 12.13 -4.88
CA ARG A 22 17.94 13.52 -4.46
C ARG A 22 16.73 14.13 -5.17
N TYR A 23 16.51 13.81 -6.44
CA TYR A 23 15.32 14.24 -7.18
C TYR A 23 14.05 13.57 -6.65
N GLY A 24 14.11 12.27 -6.31
CA GLY A 24 13.01 11.56 -5.67
C GLY A 24 12.62 12.15 -4.31
N ALA A 25 13.62 12.41 -3.45
CA ALA A 25 13.41 13.02 -2.13
C ALA A 25 12.79 14.42 -2.22
N LYS A 26 13.34 15.28 -3.08
CA LYS A 26 12.87 16.66 -3.25
C LYS A 26 11.46 16.70 -3.84
N SER A 27 11.19 15.83 -4.82
CA SER A 27 9.86 15.71 -5.44
C SER A 27 8.83 15.20 -4.43
N ALA A 28 9.16 14.15 -3.67
CA ALA A 28 8.25 13.60 -2.68
C ALA A 28 7.96 14.59 -1.54
N ARG A 29 8.97 15.31 -1.02
CA ARG A 29 8.77 16.33 0.03
C ARG A 29 7.86 17.48 -0.39
N LYS A 30 7.94 17.91 -1.66
CA LYS A 30 7.09 18.99 -2.18
C LYS A 30 5.72 18.49 -2.62
N GLY A 31 5.68 17.30 -3.21
CA GLY A 31 4.47 16.77 -3.86
C GLY A 31 3.54 16.01 -2.93
N LEU A 32 4.02 15.40 -1.84
CA LEU A 32 3.15 14.68 -0.89
C LEU A 32 2.18 15.61 -0.14
N PRO A 33 2.59 16.80 0.37
CA PRO A 33 1.65 17.74 0.97
C PRO A 33 0.57 18.20 -0.02
N VAL A 34 0.97 18.55 -1.25
CA VAL A 34 0.02 18.95 -2.32
C VAL A 34 -0.93 17.80 -2.65
N LEU A 35 -0.42 16.57 -2.75
CA LEU A 35 -1.25 15.40 -2.97
C LEU A 35 -2.22 15.15 -1.81
N ALA A 36 -1.81 15.44 -0.57
CA ALA A 36 -2.69 15.32 0.58
C ALA A 36 -3.91 16.23 0.42
N GLU A 37 -3.69 17.49 0.06
CA GLU A 37 -4.75 18.46 -0.23
C GLU A 37 -5.65 17.99 -1.40
N GLU A 38 -5.06 17.54 -2.51
CA GLU A 38 -5.81 17.03 -3.67
C GLU A 38 -6.71 15.84 -3.32
N LEU A 39 -6.26 14.96 -2.43
CA LEU A 39 -6.97 13.74 -2.06
C LEU A 39 -7.84 13.90 -0.80
N GLY A 40 -7.86 15.07 -0.17
CA GLY A 40 -8.55 15.29 1.11
C GLY A 40 -7.92 14.51 2.29
N LEU A 41 -6.64 14.19 2.20
CA LEU A 41 -5.88 13.48 3.23
C LEU A 41 -5.12 14.48 4.13
N THR A 42 -4.83 14.06 5.35
CA THR A 42 -3.97 14.82 6.27
C THR A 42 -2.52 14.43 6.07
N PHE A 43 -1.66 15.41 5.81
CA PHE A 43 -0.21 15.24 5.81
C PHE A 43 0.38 15.50 7.19
N LYS A 44 1.13 14.52 7.71
CA LYS A 44 1.91 14.66 8.96
C LYS A 44 3.40 14.65 8.62
N PRO A 45 4.14 15.76 8.81
CA PRO A 45 5.57 15.80 8.50
C PRO A 45 6.37 14.82 9.37
N SER A 46 7.48 14.31 8.82
CA SER A 46 8.37 13.43 9.57
C SER A 46 9.11 14.19 10.67
N PRO A 47 9.28 13.63 11.87
CA PRO A 47 10.14 14.23 12.90
C PRO A 47 11.64 14.17 12.52
N TYR A 48 12.01 13.35 11.54
CA TYR A 48 13.40 13.18 11.12
C TYR A 48 13.77 14.14 9.99
N LYS A 49 14.97 14.75 10.06
CA LYS A 49 15.51 15.70 9.05
C LYS A 49 15.54 15.14 7.63
N THR A 50 15.70 13.82 7.50
CA THR A 50 15.74 13.11 6.21
C THR A 50 14.39 12.57 5.76
N GLY A 51 13.42 12.45 6.67
CA GLY A 51 12.08 11.92 6.34
C GLY A 51 11.23 12.91 5.55
N ILE A 52 10.18 12.39 4.94
CA ILE A 52 9.16 13.14 4.22
C ILE A 52 7.95 13.37 5.13
N GLY A 53 7.40 12.32 5.73
CA GLY A 53 6.14 12.36 6.48
C GLY A 53 5.11 11.38 5.94
N LYS A 54 3.97 11.24 6.62
CA LYS A 54 2.94 10.24 6.31
C LYS A 54 1.64 10.92 5.86
N LEU A 55 0.87 10.22 5.03
CA LEU A 55 -0.51 10.62 4.72
C LEU A 55 -1.47 9.74 5.49
N THR A 56 -2.49 10.35 6.10
CA THR A 56 -3.55 9.64 6.81
C THR A 56 -4.88 10.29 6.51
N GLY A 57 -5.95 9.52 6.35
CA GLY A 57 -7.29 10.07 6.19
C GLY A 57 -8.26 9.09 5.58
N VAL A 58 -9.30 9.62 4.95
CA VAL A 58 -10.30 8.83 4.23
C VAL A 58 -10.19 9.14 2.75
N TYR A 59 -10.05 8.11 1.93
CA TYR A 59 -10.04 8.23 0.47
C TYR A 59 -11.03 7.22 -0.13
N ALA A 60 -11.94 7.71 -0.98
CA ALA A 60 -13.05 6.91 -1.52
C ALA A 60 -13.85 6.15 -0.44
N GLY A 61 -13.97 6.72 0.76
CA GLY A 61 -14.64 6.11 1.91
C GLY A 61 -13.84 5.04 2.66
N PHE A 62 -12.58 4.80 2.29
CA PHE A 62 -11.69 3.90 3.02
C PHE A 62 -10.69 4.66 3.87
N ARG A 63 -10.40 4.16 5.07
CA ARG A 63 -9.31 4.70 5.88
C ARG A 63 -7.97 4.30 5.26
N VAL A 64 -7.14 5.29 4.97
CA VAL A 64 -5.87 5.11 4.27
C VAL A 64 -4.72 5.65 5.11
N VAL A 65 -3.62 4.89 5.11
CA VAL A 65 -2.33 5.31 5.64
C VAL A 65 -1.26 5.08 4.57
N VAL A 66 -0.54 6.15 4.22
CA VAL A 66 0.61 6.10 3.30
C VAL A 66 1.86 6.41 4.10
N ASP A 67 2.79 5.46 4.11
CA ASP A 67 4.10 5.60 4.75
C ASP A 67 5.19 5.55 3.67
N PRO A 68 5.67 6.71 3.19
CA PRO A 68 6.65 6.77 2.12
C PRO A 68 8.09 6.58 2.60
N ASP A 69 8.34 6.60 3.91
CA ASP A 69 9.69 6.65 4.51
C ASP A 69 10.12 5.29 5.08
N ASP A 70 9.37 4.75 6.05
CA ASP A 70 9.82 3.60 6.87
C ASP A 70 9.56 2.28 6.14
N THR A 71 8.29 2.03 5.81
CA THR A 71 7.84 0.75 5.25
C THR A 71 7.55 0.80 3.76
N GLN A 72 7.62 1.99 3.16
CA GLN A 72 7.24 2.25 1.77
C GLN A 72 5.93 1.57 1.40
N SER A 73 4.87 1.85 2.16
CA SER A 73 3.64 1.10 2.07
C SER A 73 2.41 1.98 1.99
N ILE A 74 1.41 1.48 1.29
CA ILE A 74 0.05 2.01 1.34
C ILE A 74 -0.81 0.95 2.02
N ARG A 75 -1.49 1.34 3.10
CA ARG A 75 -2.45 0.53 3.82
C ARG A 75 -3.84 1.14 3.67
N ILE A 76 -4.80 0.29 3.32
CA ILE A 76 -6.22 0.60 3.22
C ILE A 76 -6.94 -0.31 4.21
N SER A 77 -7.65 0.26 5.17
CA SER A 77 -8.44 -0.49 6.15
C SER A 77 -9.86 -0.72 5.65
N LEU A 78 -10.38 -1.91 5.94
CA LEU A 78 -11.76 -2.28 5.66
C LEU A 78 -12.58 -2.15 6.95
N GLU A 79 -13.82 -1.67 6.83
CA GLU A 79 -14.76 -1.67 7.96
C GLU A 79 -15.43 -3.03 8.15
N GLN A 80 -15.62 -3.77 7.06
CA GLN A 80 -16.22 -5.10 7.06
C GLN A 80 -15.29 -6.12 6.39
N PRO A 81 -15.23 -7.37 6.88
CA PRO A 81 -14.42 -8.41 6.30
C PRO A 81 -14.98 -8.89 4.96
N LEU A 82 -14.11 -9.01 3.94
CA LEU A 82 -14.49 -9.48 2.61
C LEU A 82 -14.66 -11.01 2.51
N GLY A 83 -14.25 -11.76 3.54
CA GLY A 83 -14.16 -13.22 3.46
C GLY A 83 -13.17 -13.70 2.38
N LEU A 84 -12.15 -12.88 2.08
CA LEU A 84 -11.14 -13.09 1.05
C LEU A 84 -9.75 -12.74 1.59
N GLU A 85 -8.78 -13.63 1.37
CA GLU A 85 -7.36 -13.38 1.59
C GLU A 85 -6.59 -13.60 0.28
N LEU A 86 -5.84 -12.58 -0.16
CA LEU A 86 -5.00 -12.62 -1.36
C LEU A 86 -3.57 -12.21 -1.00
N ARG A 87 -2.57 -12.92 -1.49
CA ARG A 87 -1.16 -12.55 -1.28
C ARG A 87 -0.35 -12.76 -2.54
N SER A 88 0.52 -11.80 -2.82
CA SER A 88 1.52 -11.91 -3.88
C SER A 88 2.79 -12.68 -3.44
N SER A 89 2.85 -13.13 -2.18
CA SER A 89 3.92 -13.98 -1.65
C SER A 89 3.45 -15.42 -1.46
N LEU A 90 4.41 -16.35 -1.45
CA LEU A 90 4.17 -17.78 -1.24
C LEU A 90 3.96 -18.17 0.23
N GLU A 91 3.62 -17.22 1.10
CA GLU A 91 3.40 -17.48 2.52
C GLU A 91 2.13 -18.32 2.73
N ARG A 92 2.33 -19.60 3.06
CA ARG A 92 1.24 -20.50 3.41
C ARG A 92 0.77 -20.22 4.84
N ARG A 93 -0.40 -19.60 4.98
CA ARG A 93 -1.14 -19.53 6.25
C ARG A 93 -2.16 -20.67 6.37
N PRO A 94 -2.49 -21.08 7.61
CA PRO A 94 -3.57 -22.02 7.85
C PRO A 94 -4.89 -21.44 7.32
N LEU A 95 -5.75 -22.31 6.80
CA LEU A 95 -7.10 -21.92 6.39
C LEU A 95 -7.91 -21.54 7.63
N ARG A 96 -8.69 -20.46 7.51
CA ARG A 96 -9.72 -20.14 8.49
C ARG A 96 -10.98 -20.96 8.18
N ASN A 97 -11.85 -21.12 9.18
CA ASN A 97 -13.13 -21.82 9.01
C ASN A 97 -13.90 -21.20 7.83
N GLU A 98 -14.56 -22.04 7.02
CA GLU A 98 -15.36 -21.67 5.84
C GLU A 98 -14.58 -21.14 4.61
N GLN A 99 -13.26 -20.97 4.71
CA GLN A 99 -12.44 -20.56 3.56
C GLN A 99 -11.87 -21.77 2.82
N ARG A 100 -11.88 -21.70 1.49
CA ARG A 100 -11.17 -22.64 0.62
C ARG A 100 -10.06 -21.95 -0.16
N ARG A 101 -9.04 -22.73 -0.51
CA ARG A 101 -8.05 -22.30 -1.51
C ARG A 101 -8.67 -22.36 -2.89
N PHE A 102 -8.31 -21.40 -3.72
CA PHE A 102 -8.67 -21.40 -5.13
C PHE A 102 -7.50 -20.87 -5.95
N GLU A 103 -7.49 -21.21 -7.22
CA GLU A 103 -6.56 -20.65 -8.20
C GLU A 103 -7.36 -19.72 -9.11
N PRO A 104 -6.95 -18.44 -9.26
CA PRO A 104 -7.60 -17.52 -10.17
C PRO A 104 -7.73 -18.09 -11.59
N SER A 105 -8.89 -17.93 -12.23
CA SER A 105 -9.13 -18.45 -13.59
C SER A 105 -8.14 -17.88 -14.62
N LEU A 106 -7.77 -16.61 -14.45
CA LEU A 106 -6.80 -15.93 -15.30
C LEU A 106 -5.37 -16.25 -14.87
N ARG A 107 -4.63 -16.93 -15.75
CA ARG A 107 -3.23 -17.35 -15.52
C ARG A 107 -2.31 -16.21 -15.08
N GLU A 108 -2.51 -15.01 -15.60
CA GLU A 108 -1.69 -13.86 -15.21
C GLU A 108 -1.95 -13.40 -13.78
N VAL A 109 -3.18 -13.55 -13.30
CA VAL A 109 -3.60 -13.25 -11.93
C VAL A 109 -3.09 -14.34 -10.99
N ALA A 110 -3.26 -15.62 -11.36
CA ALA A 110 -2.74 -16.75 -10.57
C ALA A 110 -1.22 -16.67 -10.34
N ARG A 111 -0.45 -16.21 -11.34
CA ARG A 111 1.00 -15.97 -11.20
C ARG A 111 1.33 -14.81 -10.27
N ALA A 112 0.53 -13.74 -10.28
CA ALA A 112 0.76 -12.56 -9.45
C ALA A 112 0.29 -12.75 -8.01
N LEU A 113 -0.71 -13.61 -7.79
CA LEU A 113 -1.34 -13.90 -6.51
C LEU A 113 -1.32 -15.41 -6.23
N PRO A 114 -0.15 -15.99 -5.92
CA PRO A 114 -0.02 -17.44 -5.76
C PRO A 114 -0.69 -17.99 -4.49
N THR A 115 -1.15 -17.12 -3.59
CA THR A 115 -1.87 -17.51 -2.38
C THR A 115 -3.23 -16.81 -2.36
N CYS A 116 -4.28 -17.56 -2.71
CA CYS A 116 -5.67 -17.08 -2.71
C CYS A 116 -6.55 -18.00 -1.86
N GLN A 117 -7.32 -17.41 -0.94
CA GLN A 117 -8.23 -18.11 -0.04
C GLN A 117 -9.51 -17.28 0.14
N GLY A 118 -10.67 -17.92 0.25
CA GLY A 118 -11.89 -17.18 0.53
C GLY A 118 -13.12 -18.07 0.64
N THR A 119 -14.23 -17.44 1.03
CA THR A 119 -15.57 -18.03 0.94
C THR A 119 -16.02 -18.13 -0.51
N GLU A 120 -16.99 -18.99 -0.81
CA GLU A 120 -17.49 -19.17 -2.18
C GLU A 120 -17.97 -17.86 -2.82
N ALA A 121 -18.80 -17.09 -2.11
CA ALA A 121 -19.29 -15.80 -2.59
C ALA A 121 -18.18 -14.76 -2.82
N ALA A 122 -17.11 -14.78 -2.02
CA ALA A 122 -15.98 -13.88 -2.20
C ALA A 122 -15.11 -14.27 -3.40
N ILE A 123 -14.97 -15.57 -3.66
CA ILE A 123 -14.26 -16.10 -4.83
C ILE A 123 -15.00 -15.70 -6.11
N GLU A 124 -16.32 -15.86 -6.15
CA GLU A 124 -17.15 -15.46 -7.31
C GLU A 124 -17.00 -13.97 -7.62
N ARG A 125 -17.05 -13.11 -6.59
CA ARG A 125 -16.83 -11.67 -6.74
C ARG A 125 -15.43 -11.35 -7.27
N PHE A 126 -14.41 -12.04 -6.77
CA PHE A 126 -13.04 -11.87 -7.26
C PHE A 126 -12.87 -12.28 -8.72
N GLU A 127 -13.46 -13.41 -9.13
CA GLU A 127 -13.41 -13.87 -10.53
C GLU A 127 -14.19 -12.95 -11.47
N ALA A 128 -15.25 -12.31 -10.96
CA ALA A 128 -16.03 -11.32 -11.69
C ALA A 128 -15.41 -9.92 -11.72
N ALA A 129 -14.38 -9.64 -10.90
CA ALA A 129 -13.82 -8.31 -10.72
C ALA A 129 -13.04 -7.83 -11.97
N PRO A 130 -13.52 -6.80 -12.70
CA PRO A 130 -12.88 -6.34 -13.93
C PRO A 130 -11.46 -5.81 -13.73
N SER A 131 -11.13 -5.31 -12.53
CA SER A 131 -9.80 -4.76 -12.24
C SER A 131 -8.77 -5.79 -11.79
N ALA A 132 -9.15 -7.06 -11.56
CA ALA A 132 -8.20 -8.11 -11.14
C ALA A 132 -6.99 -8.28 -12.10
N PRO A 133 -7.16 -8.26 -13.44
CA PRO A 133 -6.03 -8.30 -14.38
C PRO A 133 -5.12 -7.07 -14.28
N GLU A 134 -5.69 -5.89 -14.02
CA GLU A 134 -4.93 -4.65 -13.87
C GLU A 134 -4.11 -4.67 -12.58
N VAL A 135 -4.68 -5.14 -11.47
CA VAL A 135 -3.95 -5.38 -10.22
C VAL A 135 -2.81 -6.37 -10.46
N ALA A 136 -3.07 -7.48 -11.16
CA ALA A 136 -2.02 -8.45 -11.47
C ALA A 136 -0.87 -7.87 -12.32
N ARG A 137 -1.17 -6.97 -13.27
CA ARG A 137 -0.15 -6.25 -14.04
C ARG A 137 0.62 -5.25 -13.19
N PHE A 138 -0.07 -4.52 -12.32
CA PHE A 138 0.54 -3.61 -11.35
C PHE A 138 1.53 -4.34 -10.43
N LEU A 139 1.21 -5.55 -9.98
CA LEU A 139 2.10 -6.38 -9.16
C LEU A 139 3.36 -6.86 -9.89
N LYS A 140 3.39 -6.86 -11.22
CA LYS A 140 4.58 -7.21 -12.01
C LYS A 140 5.61 -6.08 -12.09
N LEU A 141 5.24 -4.87 -11.66
CA LEU A 141 6.18 -3.75 -11.61
C LEU A 141 7.27 -4.05 -10.57
N HIS A 142 8.54 -3.92 -10.94
CA HIS A 142 9.68 -4.18 -10.05
C HIS A 142 9.68 -3.35 -8.75
N THR A 143 8.93 -2.26 -8.73
CA THR A 143 8.75 -1.40 -7.56
C THR A 143 7.75 -1.95 -6.55
N VAL A 144 6.89 -2.90 -6.92
CA VAL A 144 5.93 -3.51 -6.00
C VAL A 144 6.55 -4.76 -5.41
N LYS A 145 6.80 -4.73 -4.10
CA LYS A 145 7.43 -5.84 -3.38
C LYS A 145 6.40 -6.89 -2.96
N SER A 146 5.27 -6.45 -2.43
CA SER A 146 4.18 -7.36 -2.06
C SER A 146 2.82 -6.66 -1.98
N LEU A 147 1.77 -7.44 -2.21
CA LEU A 147 0.40 -7.08 -1.88
C LEU A 147 -0.20 -8.16 -0.99
N ILE A 148 -0.87 -7.71 0.06
CA ILE A 148 -1.50 -8.55 1.07
C ILE A 148 -2.91 -7.99 1.31
N LEU A 149 -3.92 -8.72 0.86
CA LEU A 149 -5.31 -8.52 1.27
C LEU A 149 -5.65 -9.52 2.38
N THR A 150 -6.22 -8.99 3.45
CA THR A 150 -6.74 -9.74 4.59
C THR A 150 -8.14 -9.25 4.93
N GLU A 151 -8.81 -9.92 5.86
CA GLU A 151 -10.12 -9.52 6.39
C GLU A 151 -10.16 -8.06 6.89
N SER A 152 -9.06 -7.53 7.42
CA SER A 152 -9.03 -6.18 8.01
C SER A 152 -8.58 -5.08 7.05
N GLY A 153 -8.06 -5.44 5.88
CA GLY A 153 -7.45 -4.46 5.00
C GLY A 153 -6.55 -5.02 3.92
N LEU A 154 -6.18 -4.10 3.05
CA LEU A 154 -5.21 -4.29 1.98
C LEU A 154 -3.95 -3.50 2.30
N THR A 155 -2.79 -4.14 2.22
CA THR A 155 -1.49 -3.48 2.32
C THR A 155 -0.67 -3.80 1.08
N VAL A 156 -0.08 -2.77 0.47
CA VAL A 156 0.92 -2.91 -0.59
C VAL A 156 2.24 -2.34 -0.11
N HIS A 157 3.32 -3.08 -0.32
CA HIS A 157 4.69 -2.67 -0.04
C HIS A 157 5.43 -2.43 -1.35
N PHE A 158 6.25 -1.39 -1.33
CA PHE A 158 7.09 -1.00 -2.44
C PHE A 158 8.57 -1.17 -2.13
N ASP A 159 9.37 -1.23 -3.17
CA ASP A 159 10.83 -1.14 -3.13
C ASP A 159 11.29 -0.08 -4.13
N PHE A 160 11.51 1.14 -3.64
CA PHE A 160 12.09 2.23 -4.44
C PHE A 160 13.61 2.37 -4.23
N GLY A 161 14.25 1.38 -3.61
CA GLY A 161 15.68 1.37 -3.34
C GLY A 161 16.11 2.43 -2.33
N ARG A 162 17.39 2.85 -2.42
CA ARG A 162 18.00 3.81 -1.49
C ARG A 162 18.32 5.15 -2.19
N PRO A 163 17.80 6.27 -1.68
CA PRO A 163 16.92 6.45 -0.55
C PRO A 163 15.48 6.09 -0.90
N PRO A 164 14.74 5.57 0.09
CA PRO A 164 13.43 5.01 -0.10
C PRO A 164 12.39 6.13 -0.12
N HIS A 165 11.94 6.57 -1.30
CA HIS A 165 10.84 7.54 -1.38
C HIS A 165 9.76 7.10 -2.35
N LEU A 166 8.53 6.99 -1.84
CA LEU A 166 7.34 6.69 -2.63
C LEU A 166 6.90 7.96 -3.40
N PRO A 167 6.89 7.95 -4.75
CA PRO A 167 6.51 9.14 -5.51
C PRO A 167 5.02 9.48 -5.38
N PRO A 168 4.63 10.77 -5.32
CA PRO A 168 3.23 11.18 -5.20
C PRO A 168 2.32 10.61 -6.30
N LYS A 169 2.82 10.57 -7.55
CA LYS A 169 2.09 10.00 -8.68
C LYS A 169 1.73 8.51 -8.45
N VAL A 170 2.68 7.73 -7.93
CA VAL A 170 2.48 6.31 -7.61
C VAL A 170 1.45 6.15 -6.50
N VAL A 171 1.47 7.02 -5.48
CA VAL A 171 0.46 7.02 -4.41
C VAL A 171 -0.94 7.22 -4.99
N LYS A 172 -1.13 8.24 -5.84
CA LYS A 172 -2.42 8.54 -6.46
C LYS A 172 -2.94 7.37 -7.30
N GLU A 173 -2.11 6.88 -8.23
CA GLU A 173 -2.48 5.77 -9.12
C GLU A 173 -2.80 4.48 -8.33
N THR A 174 -2.00 4.18 -7.32
CA THR A 174 -2.19 2.99 -6.48
C THR A 174 -3.49 3.09 -5.67
N LEU A 175 -3.76 4.23 -5.05
CA LEU A 175 -4.99 4.42 -4.27
C LEU A 175 -6.23 4.30 -5.15
N THR A 176 -6.23 4.92 -6.33
CA THR A 176 -7.34 4.81 -7.29
C THR A 176 -7.58 3.36 -7.71
N LEU A 177 -6.53 2.64 -8.10
CA LEU A 177 -6.63 1.25 -8.54
C LEU A 177 -7.15 0.34 -7.41
N LEU A 178 -6.55 0.43 -6.23
CA LEU A 178 -6.83 -0.49 -5.13
C LEU A 178 -8.19 -0.22 -4.48
N THR A 179 -8.62 1.03 -4.34
CA THR A 179 -9.97 1.32 -3.82
C THR A 179 -11.06 0.86 -4.78
N ARG A 180 -10.88 1.07 -6.09
CA ARG A 180 -11.79 0.52 -7.10
C ARG A 180 -11.86 -1.01 -7.01
N PHE A 181 -10.70 -1.67 -6.93
CA PHE A 181 -10.64 -3.12 -6.78
C PHE A 181 -11.37 -3.59 -5.51
N LEU A 182 -11.19 -2.93 -4.37
CA LEU A 182 -11.88 -3.27 -3.13
C LEU A 182 -13.41 -3.13 -3.25
N VAL A 183 -13.90 -2.07 -3.90
CA VAL A 183 -15.34 -1.90 -4.15
C VAL A 183 -15.89 -3.03 -5.03
N GLU A 184 -15.17 -3.44 -6.07
CA GLU A 184 -15.55 -4.57 -6.93
C GLU A 184 -15.63 -5.91 -6.15
N LEU A 185 -14.80 -6.08 -5.12
CA LEU A 185 -14.85 -7.24 -4.22
C LEU A 185 -16.01 -7.19 -3.21
N GLY A 186 -16.79 -6.10 -3.21
CA GLY A 186 -17.89 -5.86 -2.29
C GLY A 186 -17.48 -5.18 -0.99
N ALA A 187 -16.34 -4.48 -0.96
CA ALA A 187 -15.99 -3.66 0.19
C ALA A 187 -16.88 -2.42 0.22
N GLU A 188 -17.61 -2.23 1.32
CA GLU A 188 -18.42 -1.03 1.50
C GLU A 188 -17.53 0.13 1.99
N PRO A 189 -17.59 1.31 1.34
CA PRO A 189 -16.95 2.50 1.84
C PRO A 189 -17.61 2.94 3.15
N GLY A 190 -16.81 3.02 4.19
CA GLY A 190 -17.23 3.44 5.52
C GLY A 190 -17.43 4.93 5.64
N LEU A 191 -18.67 5.38 5.88
CA LEU A 191 -18.96 6.75 6.28
C LEU A 191 -18.62 6.96 7.76
N SER A 192 -17.34 6.87 8.11
CA SER A 192 -16.88 7.29 9.44
C SER A 192 -16.15 8.63 9.37
N ALA A 193 -16.90 9.66 8.96
CA ALA A 193 -16.63 11.03 9.39
C ALA A 193 -17.24 11.20 10.79
N GLY A 194 -16.51 10.82 11.85
CA GLY A 194 -16.93 11.10 13.23
C GLY A 194 -16.64 9.97 14.23
N GLY A 195 -15.89 10.30 15.28
CA GLY A 195 -15.50 9.42 16.38
C GLY A 195 -14.08 9.78 16.81
N GLY A 196 -13.85 10.91 17.48
CA GLY A 196 -14.51 11.30 18.73
C GLY A 196 -13.50 11.02 19.85
N ASN A 197 -12.93 12.09 20.41
CA ASN A 197 -12.14 12.04 21.63
C ASN A 197 -12.83 11.18 22.68
N SER A 198 -12.19 10.09 23.09
CA SER A 198 -12.34 9.61 24.46
C SER A 198 -11.10 10.07 25.20
N GLU A 199 -11.11 11.36 25.59
CA GLU A 199 -10.38 11.76 26.78
C GLU A 199 -10.84 10.82 27.90
N ASN A 200 -9.88 10.15 28.51
CA ASN A 200 -10.10 9.29 29.64
C ASN A 200 -9.97 10.20 30.89
N PRO A 201 -11.05 10.66 31.53
CA PRO A 201 -10.91 11.27 32.85
C PRO A 201 -10.59 10.13 33.81
N GLY A 202 -9.32 10.03 34.20
CA GLY A 202 -8.89 9.10 35.24
C GLY A 202 -9.71 9.33 36.52
N PRO A 203 -10.03 8.26 37.28
CA PRO A 203 -10.82 8.40 38.48
C PRO A 203 -10.08 9.23 39.51
N SER A 204 -10.73 10.30 39.97
CA SER A 204 -10.37 11.05 41.17
C SER A 204 -10.34 10.08 42.35
N ASN A 205 -9.15 9.80 42.86
CA ASN A 205 -8.98 9.14 44.15
C ASN A 205 -9.16 10.21 45.24
N GLU A 206 -10.34 10.27 45.84
CA GLU A 206 -10.53 10.85 47.16
C GLU A 206 -9.97 9.84 48.18
N LEU A 207 -8.82 10.18 48.76
CA LEU A 207 -8.31 9.52 49.96
C LEU A 207 -8.85 10.27 51.18
N SER A 208 -9.67 9.57 51.95
CA SER A 208 -9.90 9.80 53.38
C SER A 208 -8.65 9.46 54.19
#